data_AF-A0A919MFC9-F1
#
_entry.id   AF-A0A919MFC9-F1
#
_cell.length_a   1.000
_cell.length_b   1.000
_cell.length_c   1.000
_cell.angle_alpha   90.00
_cell.angle_beta   90.00
_cell.angle_gamma   90.00
#
_symmetry.space_group_name_H-M   'P 1'
#
loop_
_entity.id
_entity.type
_entity.pdbx_description
1 polymer ?
#
loop_
_entity_poly.entity_id
_entity_poly.type
_entity_poly.pdbx_seq_one_letter_code
_entity_poly.pdbx_strand_id
1 'polypeptide(L)'
;MGWNTSVLFRQGVTADEAVDDLAITEFSGELVEAGQATGALKPEALYAADPGGWAQVWNPMMDLVMGWEPTDPGTALVVFFSSASSTYGFTLFTDGERIRHYVYADGVAVEDEGTPLPAEAEVPVPSWGPDEDFLWSIITAVTGLRYDAQLRYRVYPV
;
A
#
# COMPACT_ATOMS: atom_id res chain seq x y z
N MET A 1 -9.69 -2.87 -15.82
CA MET A 1 -9.90 -1.75 -14.88
C MET A 1 -8.68 -1.76 -13.99
N GLY A 2 -7.95 -0.65 -13.90
CA GLY A 2 -6.75 -0.58 -13.09
C GLY A 2 -7.02 0.00 -11.69
N TRP A 3 -6.07 -0.19 -10.79
CA TRP A 3 -6.09 0.28 -9.41
C TRP A 3 -5.75 1.77 -9.38
N ASN A 4 -6.53 2.52 -8.58
CA ASN A 4 -6.37 3.95 -8.32
C ASN A 4 -6.60 4.16 -6.82
N THR A 5 -5.58 3.82 -6.03
CA THR A 5 -5.65 3.74 -4.56
C THR A 5 -4.24 3.65 -3.99
N SER A 6 -4.10 3.84 -2.68
CA SER A 6 -2.87 3.58 -1.95
C SER A 6 -3.11 2.64 -0.77
N VAL A 7 -2.04 2.05 -0.27
CA VAL A 7 -2.07 1.14 0.87
C VAL A 7 -0.83 1.30 1.73
N LEU A 8 -1.04 1.33 3.04
CA LEU A 8 -0.01 1.22 4.06
C LEU A 8 -0.02 -0.21 4.59
N PHE A 9 1.11 -0.91 4.52
CA PHE A 9 1.35 -2.16 5.23
C PHE A 9 2.22 -1.93 6.45
N ARG A 10 1.80 -2.42 7.62
CA ARG A 10 2.55 -2.30 8.88
C ARG A 10 2.77 -3.67 9.52
N GLN A 11 4.03 -3.99 9.80
CA GLN A 11 4.39 -5.29 10.35
C GLN A 11 4.18 -5.34 11.86
N GLY A 12 3.59 -6.43 12.35
CA GLY A 12 3.52 -6.73 13.78
C GLY A 12 2.52 -5.88 14.58
N VAL A 13 1.69 -5.09 13.91
CA VAL A 13 0.60 -4.31 14.52
C VAL A 13 -0.75 -4.79 14.01
N THR A 14 -1.81 -4.44 14.73
CA THR A 14 -3.20 -4.70 14.35
C THR A 14 -3.69 -3.68 13.31
N ALA A 15 -4.82 -4.00 12.68
CA ALA A 15 -5.48 -3.08 11.76
C ALA A 15 -5.88 -1.76 12.43
N ASP A 16 -6.33 -1.80 13.69
CA ASP A 16 -6.71 -0.60 14.44
C ASP A 16 -5.48 0.28 14.72
N GLU A 17 -4.38 -0.31 15.22
CA GLU A 17 -3.13 0.42 15.45
C GLU A 17 -2.56 1.05 14.17
N ALA A 18 -2.65 0.36 13.03
CA ALA A 18 -2.20 0.91 11.75
C ALA A 18 -3.08 2.05 11.22
N VAL A 19 -4.35 2.11 11.62
CA VAL A 19 -5.26 3.22 11.27
C VAL A 19 -5.05 4.40 12.23
N ASP A 20 -4.77 4.12 13.50
CA ASP A 20 -4.40 5.14 14.50
C ASP A 20 -3.14 5.92 14.07
N ASP A 21 -2.18 5.25 13.40
CA ASP A 21 -1.00 5.88 12.78
C ASP A 21 -1.37 6.97 11.74
N LEU A 22 -2.59 6.94 11.20
CA LEU A 22 -3.14 7.92 10.26
C LEU A 22 -4.08 8.93 10.94
N ALA A 23 -4.07 8.99 12.28
CA ALA A 23 -4.91 9.85 13.12
C ALA A 23 -6.43 9.64 12.96
N ILE A 24 -6.84 8.46 12.49
CA ILE A 24 -8.23 8.00 12.43
C ILE A 24 -8.40 6.92 13.51
N THR A 25 -9.47 6.95 14.29
CA THR A 25 -9.60 6.05 15.46
C THR A 25 -10.95 5.32 15.55
N GLU A 26 -11.94 5.70 14.72
CA GLU A 26 -13.31 5.19 14.86
C GLU A 26 -13.62 4.12 13.82
N PHE A 27 -13.64 2.87 14.27
CA PHE A 27 -14.21 1.77 13.49
C PHE A 27 -15.74 1.92 13.42
N SER A 28 -16.32 1.90 12.21
CA SER A 28 -17.76 2.09 12.03
C SER A 28 -18.63 0.91 12.48
N GLY A 29 -18.03 -0.26 12.75
CA GLY A 29 -18.74 -1.52 12.94
C GLY A 29 -19.02 -2.29 11.64
N GLU A 30 -18.71 -1.72 10.47
CA GLU A 30 -18.95 -2.33 9.16
C GLU A 30 -17.74 -3.14 8.67
N LEU A 31 -17.99 -4.31 8.09
CA LEU A 31 -17.00 -5.08 7.34
C LEU A 31 -17.36 -5.15 5.86
N VAL A 32 -16.40 -4.94 4.97
CA VAL A 32 -16.59 -4.95 3.51
C VAL A 32 -15.65 -5.96 2.84
N GLU A 33 -15.93 -6.31 1.59
CA GLU A 33 -15.09 -7.22 0.79
C GLU A 33 -13.91 -6.47 0.15
N ALA A 34 -12.87 -7.22 -0.22
CA ALA A 34 -11.67 -6.70 -0.84
C ALA A 34 -11.95 -5.78 -2.03
N GLY A 35 -12.86 -6.18 -2.94
CA GLY A 35 -13.18 -5.36 -4.11
C GLY A 35 -13.78 -3.99 -3.78
N GLN A 36 -14.46 -3.83 -2.64
CA GLN A 36 -14.93 -2.54 -2.17
C GLN A 36 -13.81 -1.75 -1.47
N ALA A 37 -13.01 -2.43 -0.64
CA ALA A 37 -11.91 -1.81 0.11
C ALA A 37 -10.81 -1.23 -0.80
N THR A 38 -10.53 -1.91 -1.91
CA THR A 38 -9.47 -1.53 -2.85
C THR A 38 -9.98 -0.74 -4.05
N GLY A 39 -11.31 -0.58 -4.17
CA GLY A 39 -11.94 0.15 -5.24
C GLY A 39 -11.95 1.66 -5.02
N ALA A 40 -11.83 2.43 -6.10
CA ALA A 40 -11.85 3.91 -6.10
C ALA A 40 -13.24 4.52 -5.83
N LEU A 41 -14.17 3.79 -5.19
CA LEU A 41 -15.60 4.11 -5.18
C LEU A 41 -16.08 4.89 -3.95
N LYS A 42 -15.29 4.92 -2.87
CA LYS A 42 -15.72 5.52 -1.60
C LYS A 42 -14.60 6.40 -1.02
N PRO A 43 -14.67 7.73 -1.21
CA PRO A 43 -13.60 8.63 -0.85
C PRO A 43 -13.50 8.91 0.66
N GLU A 44 -14.55 8.61 1.43
CA GLU A 44 -14.69 9.05 2.84
C GLU A 44 -14.37 7.93 3.86
N ALA A 45 -13.51 6.97 3.49
CA ALA A 45 -13.15 5.90 4.41
C ALA A 45 -11.77 5.29 4.14
N LEU A 46 -11.16 4.80 5.22
CA LEU A 46 -10.06 3.85 5.20
C LEU A 46 -10.59 2.43 5.40
N TYR A 47 -9.87 1.47 4.83
CA TYR A 47 -10.23 0.05 4.93
C TYR A 47 -9.06 -0.76 5.45
N ALA A 48 -9.20 -1.33 6.64
CA ALA A 48 -8.09 -2.03 7.28
C ALA A 48 -8.35 -3.51 7.56
N ALA A 49 -7.31 -4.32 7.40
CA ALA A 49 -7.29 -5.73 7.73
C ALA A 49 -5.87 -6.13 8.16
N ASP A 50 -5.71 -7.22 8.90
CA ASP A 50 -4.43 -7.63 9.48
C ASP A 50 -4.09 -9.11 9.25
N PRO A 51 -4.07 -9.59 7.98
CA PRO A 51 -3.72 -10.97 7.69
C PRO A 51 -2.23 -11.23 7.90
N GLY A 52 -1.90 -12.40 8.45
CA GLY A 52 -0.54 -12.95 8.36
C GLY A 52 0.56 -12.12 9.02
N GLY A 53 0.25 -11.33 10.06
CA GLY A 53 1.22 -10.52 10.80
C GLY A 53 1.54 -9.17 10.17
N TRP A 54 0.79 -8.78 9.14
CA TRP A 54 0.85 -7.46 8.53
C TRP A 54 -0.54 -6.83 8.53
N ALA A 55 -0.68 -5.68 9.19
CA ALA A 55 -1.80 -4.79 8.96
C ALA A 55 -1.67 -4.16 7.56
N GLN A 56 -2.80 -3.97 6.90
CA GLN A 56 -2.93 -3.22 5.65
C GLN A 56 -4.05 -2.21 5.80
N VAL A 57 -3.82 -0.98 5.38
CA VAL A 57 -4.79 0.12 5.41
C VAL A 57 -4.90 0.70 4.00
N TRP A 58 -6.00 0.43 3.33
CA TRP A 58 -6.29 0.95 2.00
C TRP A 58 -6.95 2.33 2.09
N ASN A 59 -6.43 3.26 1.28
CA ASN A 59 -6.88 4.65 1.19
C ASN A 59 -7.20 4.97 -0.27
N PRO A 60 -8.47 4.81 -0.71
CA PRO A 60 -8.87 5.08 -2.09
C PRO A 60 -8.63 6.52 -2.56
N MET A 61 -8.57 7.49 -1.63
CA MET A 61 -8.30 8.90 -1.94
C MET A 61 -6.82 9.23 -2.11
N MET A 62 -5.93 8.33 -1.70
CA MET A 62 -4.47 8.50 -1.82
C MET A 62 -3.91 9.73 -1.10
N ASP A 63 -4.66 10.34 -0.18
CA ASP A 63 -4.36 11.59 0.49
C ASP A 63 -3.72 11.39 1.87
N LEU A 64 -4.11 10.34 2.59
CA LEU A 64 -3.64 10.07 3.95
C LEU A 64 -2.40 9.17 3.97
N VAL A 65 -2.35 8.16 3.09
CA VAL A 65 -1.28 7.16 3.10
C VAL A 65 -0.02 7.61 2.36
N MET A 66 -0.15 8.40 1.29
CA MET A 66 1.01 8.73 0.43
C MET A 66 2.08 9.60 1.10
N GLY A 67 1.72 10.36 2.14
CA GLY A 67 2.63 11.19 2.92
C GLY A 67 3.01 10.61 4.27
N TRP A 68 2.62 9.37 4.55
CA TRP A 68 2.86 8.76 5.85
C TRP A 68 4.34 8.39 6.02
N GLU A 69 4.89 8.69 7.20
CA GLU A 69 6.21 8.29 7.63
C GLU A 69 6.12 7.64 9.03
N PRO A 70 6.90 6.58 9.29
CA PRO A 70 6.91 5.94 10.60
C PRO A 70 7.48 6.87 11.67
N THR A 71 6.91 6.80 12.88
CA THR A 71 7.45 7.47 14.08
C THR A 71 8.09 6.50 15.07
N ASP A 72 8.11 5.21 14.72
CA ASP A 72 8.63 4.10 15.49
C ASP A 72 9.58 3.23 14.64
N PRO A 73 10.36 2.33 15.26
CA PRO A 73 11.28 1.46 14.52
C PRO A 73 10.58 0.29 13.79
N GLY A 74 9.27 0.34 13.56
CA GLY A 74 8.54 -0.71 12.85
C GLY A 74 8.89 -0.76 11.35
N THR A 75 8.76 -1.95 10.76
CA THR A 75 8.84 -2.10 9.30
C THR A 75 7.49 -1.73 8.68
N ALA A 76 7.53 -0.92 7.63
CA ALA A 76 6.33 -0.46 6.94
C ALA A 76 6.57 -0.36 5.43
N LEU A 77 5.52 -0.62 4.64
CA LEU A 77 5.55 -0.47 3.19
C LEU A 77 4.35 0.38 2.76
N VAL A 78 4.62 1.53 2.17
CA VAL A 78 3.62 2.36 1.51
C VAL A 78 3.65 2.03 0.03
N VAL A 79 2.49 1.80 -0.58
CA VAL A 79 2.35 1.56 -2.02
C VAL A 79 1.22 2.40 -2.57
N PHE A 80 1.37 2.89 -3.79
CA PHE A 80 0.27 3.53 -4.50
C PHE A 80 0.19 3.07 -5.95
N PHE A 81 -1.05 2.96 -6.41
CA PHE A 81 -1.43 2.58 -7.75
C PHE A 81 -2.23 3.73 -8.34
N SER A 82 -1.79 4.30 -9.46
CA SER A 82 -2.56 5.28 -10.22
C SER A 82 -2.52 4.91 -11.70
N SER A 83 -3.29 3.88 -12.03
CA SER A 83 -3.33 3.31 -13.37
C SER A 83 -3.87 4.30 -14.41
N ALA A 84 -4.76 5.21 -14.00
CA ALA A 84 -5.30 6.24 -14.88
C ALA A 84 -4.22 7.23 -15.35
N SER A 85 -3.16 7.43 -14.56
CA SER A 85 -2.04 8.31 -14.88
C SER A 85 -0.73 7.57 -15.14
N SER A 86 -0.76 6.24 -15.27
CA SER A 86 0.44 5.40 -15.40
C SER A 86 1.51 5.75 -14.35
N THR A 87 1.08 6.01 -13.12
CA THR A 87 1.95 6.40 -12.01
C THR A 87 1.86 5.34 -10.91
N TYR A 88 3.01 4.81 -10.53
CA TYR A 88 3.13 3.70 -9.59
C TYR A 88 4.32 3.96 -8.67
N GLY A 89 4.25 3.53 -7.42
CA GLY A 89 5.40 3.66 -6.56
C GLY A 89 5.21 3.02 -5.20
N PHE A 90 6.33 2.93 -4.50
CA PHE A 90 6.37 2.43 -3.14
C PHE A 90 7.49 3.06 -2.32
N THR A 91 7.32 3.00 -1.01
CA THR A 91 8.33 3.37 -0.03
C THR A 91 8.41 2.28 1.02
N LEU A 92 9.59 1.69 1.19
CA LEU A 92 9.87 0.72 2.24
C LEU A 92 10.65 1.41 3.37
N PHE A 93 10.14 1.23 4.58
CA PHE A 93 10.78 1.64 5.82
C PHE A 93 11.19 0.42 6.66
N THR A 94 12.33 0.51 7.32
CA THR A 94 12.80 -0.49 8.29
C THR A 94 13.51 0.25 9.42
N ASP A 95 13.25 -0.13 10.67
CA ASP A 95 13.79 0.56 11.85
C ASP A 95 13.49 2.09 11.84
N GLY A 96 12.37 2.49 11.26
CA GLY A 96 11.96 3.90 11.14
C GLY A 96 12.69 4.68 10.04
N GLU A 97 13.61 4.06 9.29
CA GLU A 97 14.37 4.68 8.22
C GLU A 97 13.85 4.27 6.84
N ARG A 98 13.87 5.21 5.88
CA ARG A 98 13.51 4.94 4.48
C ARG A 98 14.65 4.20 3.79
N ILE A 99 14.43 2.92 3.49
CA ILE A 99 15.46 2.03 2.89
C ILE A 99 15.37 2.00 1.37
N ARG A 100 14.15 2.09 0.83
CA ARG A 100 13.88 2.08 -0.60
C ARG A 100 12.72 3.01 -0.93
N HIS A 101 12.90 3.88 -1.90
CA HIS A 101 11.83 4.69 -2.47
C HIS A 101 11.93 4.65 -3.98
N TYR A 102 10.81 4.33 -4.63
CA TYR A 102 10.77 4.20 -6.07
C TYR A 102 9.44 4.71 -6.59
N VAL A 103 9.49 5.64 -7.53
CA VAL A 103 8.32 6.18 -8.21
C VAL A 103 8.55 6.16 -9.71
N TYR A 104 7.56 5.61 -10.41
CA TYR A 104 7.51 5.51 -11.84
C TYR A 104 6.31 6.30 -12.37
N ALA A 105 6.53 7.13 -13.39
CA ALA A 105 5.49 7.91 -14.04
C ALA A 105 5.73 7.95 -15.55
N ASP A 106 4.68 7.70 -16.35
CA ASP A 106 4.70 7.90 -17.80
C ASP A 106 5.89 7.23 -18.53
N GLY A 107 6.26 6.02 -18.14
CA GLY A 107 7.34 5.32 -18.82
C GLY A 107 8.75 5.62 -18.27
N VAL A 108 8.88 6.41 -17.19
CA VAL A 108 10.19 6.75 -16.60
C VAL A 108 10.18 6.67 -15.08
N ALA A 109 11.32 6.25 -14.51
CA ALA A 109 11.57 6.39 -13.08
C ALA A 109 11.80 7.87 -12.77
N VAL A 110 10.94 8.46 -11.95
CA VAL A 110 11.03 9.86 -11.52
C VAL A 110 11.69 9.97 -10.14
N GLU A 111 11.55 8.94 -9.30
CA GLU A 111 12.28 8.80 -8.05
C GLU A 111 12.85 7.38 -7.96
N ASP A 112 14.13 7.27 -7.60
CA ASP A 112 14.86 6.02 -7.51
C ASP A 112 15.95 6.17 -6.44
N GLU A 113 15.58 5.92 -5.18
CA GLU A 113 16.43 6.14 -4.03
C GLU A 113 16.56 4.88 -3.18
N GLY A 114 17.74 4.69 -2.57
CA GLY A 114 18.04 3.51 -1.76
C GLY A 114 18.53 2.32 -2.59
N THR A 115 18.68 1.16 -1.93
CA THR A 115 19.17 -0.06 -2.59
C THR A 115 17.99 -0.84 -3.18
N PRO A 116 18.01 -1.18 -4.49
CA PRO A 116 16.95 -1.98 -5.08
C PRO A 116 16.75 -3.31 -4.35
N LEU A 117 15.50 -3.69 -4.14
CA LEU A 117 15.13 -4.98 -3.56
C LEU A 117 15.41 -6.09 -4.59
N PRO A 118 15.80 -7.31 -4.15
CA PRO A 118 15.97 -8.44 -5.06
C PRO A 118 14.74 -8.68 -5.95
N ALA A 119 13.54 -8.51 -5.38
CA ALA A 119 12.27 -8.66 -6.09
C ALA A 119 12.09 -7.69 -7.26
N GLU A 120 12.72 -6.51 -7.25
CA GLU A 120 12.66 -5.56 -8.37
C GLU A 120 13.31 -6.13 -9.64
N ALA A 121 14.31 -7.01 -9.49
CA ALA A 121 15.02 -7.61 -10.63
C ALA A 121 14.36 -8.90 -11.16
N GLU A 122 13.51 -9.54 -10.36
CA GLU A 122 12.87 -10.82 -10.70
C GLU A 122 11.58 -10.66 -11.50
N VAL A 123 11.01 -9.45 -11.51
CA VAL A 123 9.77 -9.16 -12.23
C VAL A 123 10.08 -8.74 -13.66
N PRO A 124 9.52 -9.42 -14.68
CA PRO A 124 9.57 -8.92 -16.05
C PRO A 124 8.87 -7.57 -16.13
N VAL A 125 9.64 -6.51 -16.35
CA VAL A 125 9.10 -5.17 -16.55
C VAL A 125 8.74 -5.00 -18.04
N PRO A 126 7.49 -4.69 -18.38
CA PRO A 126 7.11 -4.38 -19.75
C PRO A 126 7.93 -3.24 -20.37
N SER A 127 7.92 -3.11 -21.70
CA SER A 127 8.65 -2.05 -22.39
C SER A 127 8.18 -0.63 -22.06
N TRP A 128 6.96 -0.50 -21.52
CA TRP A 128 6.37 0.74 -21.04
C TRP A 128 6.56 0.97 -19.54
N GLY A 129 7.25 0.05 -18.85
CA GLY A 129 7.61 0.20 -17.45
C GLY A 129 6.90 -0.67 -16.44
N PRO A 130 7.25 -0.47 -15.15
CA PRO A 130 6.54 -1.04 -14.01
C PRO A 130 5.05 -0.72 -14.05
N ASP A 131 4.25 -1.73 -13.70
CA ASP A 131 2.80 -1.68 -13.64
C ASP A 131 2.28 -2.30 -12.32
N GLU A 132 0.99 -2.62 -12.27
CA GLU A 132 0.38 -3.22 -11.09
C GLU A 132 1.02 -4.56 -10.70
N ASP A 133 1.42 -5.38 -11.67
CA ASP A 133 2.02 -6.69 -11.42
C ASP A 133 3.41 -6.53 -10.77
N PHE A 134 4.15 -5.50 -11.17
CA PHE A 134 5.39 -5.11 -10.48
C PHE A 134 5.14 -4.76 -9.02
N LEU A 135 4.19 -3.86 -8.73
CA LEU A 135 3.89 -3.49 -7.34
C LEU A 135 3.40 -4.66 -6.50
N TRP A 136 2.54 -5.53 -7.05
CA TRP A 136 2.09 -6.73 -6.35
C TRP A 136 3.22 -7.72 -6.05
N SER A 137 4.22 -7.80 -6.93
CA SER A 137 5.41 -8.61 -6.69
C SER A 137 6.25 -8.03 -5.55
N ILE A 138 6.40 -6.71 -5.47
CA ILE A 138 7.06 -6.04 -4.34
C ILE A 138 6.29 -6.27 -3.03
N ILE A 139 4.97 -6.06 -3.03
CA ILE A 139 4.11 -6.33 -1.86
C ILE A 139 4.30 -7.77 -1.40
N THR A 140 4.24 -8.74 -2.32
CA THR A 140 4.41 -10.16 -1.99
C THR A 140 5.79 -10.45 -1.43
N ALA A 141 6.85 -9.86 -1.98
CA ALA A 141 8.21 -10.11 -1.53
C ALA A 141 8.48 -9.54 -0.13
N VAL A 142 7.93 -8.36 0.18
CA VAL A 142 8.12 -7.70 1.48
C VAL A 142 7.21 -8.30 2.56
N THR A 143 5.94 -8.51 2.24
CA THR A 143 4.91 -8.85 3.24
C THR A 143 4.54 -10.33 3.27
N GLY A 144 4.83 -11.08 2.20
CA GLY A 144 4.32 -12.43 1.98
C GLY A 144 2.83 -12.48 1.59
N LEU A 145 2.14 -11.34 1.54
CA LEU A 145 0.72 -11.25 1.22
C LEU A 145 0.47 -11.26 -0.28
N ARG A 146 -0.69 -11.77 -0.67
CA ARG A 146 -1.23 -11.68 -2.03
C ARG A 146 -2.63 -11.09 -1.94
N TYR A 147 -3.15 -10.60 -3.06
CA TYR A 147 -4.55 -10.20 -3.13
C TYR A 147 -5.45 -11.39 -2.75
N ASP A 148 -6.27 -11.20 -1.73
CA ASP A 148 -7.27 -12.16 -1.27
C ASP A 148 -8.66 -11.54 -1.39
N ALA A 149 -9.42 -12.02 -2.38
CA ALA A 149 -10.78 -11.57 -2.63
C ALA A 149 -11.76 -11.90 -1.49
N GLN A 150 -11.42 -12.88 -0.63
CA GLN A 150 -12.25 -13.31 0.49
C GLN A 150 -11.95 -12.54 1.78
N LEU A 151 -10.85 -11.79 1.81
CA LEU A 151 -10.49 -11.00 2.97
C LEU A 151 -11.53 -9.90 3.21
N ARG A 152 -11.90 -9.75 4.49
CA ARG A 152 -12.83 -8.73 4.96
C ARG A 152 -12.07 -7.59 5.60
N TYR A 153 -12.49 -6.38 5.30
CA TYR A 153 -11.86 -5.15 5.77
C TYR A 153 -12.81 -4.40 6.69
N ARG A 154 -12.28 -3.90 7.80
CA ARG A 154 -12.93 -2.95 8.69
C ARG A 154 -13.00 -1.58 8.03
N VAL A 155 -14.13 -0.90 8.14
CA VAL A 155 -14.35 0.44 7.59
C VAL A 155 -14.13 1.49 8.68
N TYR A 156 -13.28 2.48 8.40
CA TYR A 156 -13.02 3.62 9.27
C TYR A 156 -13.39 4.90 8.52
N PRO A 157 -14.46 5.59 8.90
CA PRO A 157 -14.85 6.85 8.28
C PRO A 157 -13.77 7.92 8.48
N VAL A 158 -13.57 8.76 7.46
CA VAL A 158 -12.59 9.87 7.44
C VAL A 158 -13.32 11.21 7.43
#